data_AF-A0A9W8CZH7-F1
#
_entry.id   AF-A0A9W8CZH7-F1
#
_cell.length_a   1.000
_cell.length_b   1.000
_cell.length_c   1.000
_cell.angle_alpha   90.00
_cell.angle_beta   90.00
_cell.angle_gamma   90.00
#
_symmetry.space_group_name_H-M   'P 1'
#
loop_
_entity.id
_entity.type
_entity.pdbx_description
1 polymer ?
#
loop_
_entity_poly.entity_id
_entity_poly.type
_entity_poly.pdbx_seq_one_letter_code
_entity_poly.pdbx_strand_id
1 'polypeptide(L)'
;QVAEGIRNAVDLQFVLPSAVLESGHAFSYYEHIAGVFEAAGYFAPAAQFSRRALSSLQEESERPDTDITSDVRLERQQKLWFKIFHAELECNSYEAAYMAMMANPDSKLQLECLRHLTGVLCERDNVAMLCRLSFPGLQEEIEHSLLFKARHSDLLARPCYYKILYSFHVYRGNYRNAASAMYQYARRLGTAIRQSGDVARLLVEQGQALLACVNGLTIVDREYAWVVVSHQSDDDNASEASTCKRRRIAIGRYDASVKQGQDIDIVELEQVRREYTLCMARLTLGSSFSELFSRNILLEPEDAIALFVKLGMYDAAISFARVFALKLDTIF
;
A
#
# COMPACT_ATOMS: atom_id res chain seq x y z
N GLN A 1 -28.53 -8.69 44.47
CA GLN A 1 -29.92 -9.19 44.29
C GLN A 1 -30.38 -8.90 42.87
N VAL A 2 -29.78 -9.57 41.87
CA VAL A 2 -30.28 -9.56 40.47
C VAL A 2 -30.35 -11.03 40.06
N ALA A 3 -31.31 -11.74 40.63
CA ALA A 3 -31.51 -13.17 40.44
C ALA A 3 -33.01 -13.52 40.41
N GLU A 4 -33.81 -12.66 39.77
CA GLU A 4 -35.16 -13.00 39.35
C GLU A 4 -35.22 -12.80 37.83
N GLY A 5 -34.78 -13.84 37.12
CA GLY A 5 -34.98 -13.94 35.68
C GLY A 5 -36.47 -14.03 35.38
N ILE A 6 -36.96 -13.10 34.56
CA ILE A 6 -38.34 -13.02 34.09
C ILE A 6 -38.71 -14.34 33.39
N ARG A 7 -39.64 -15.10 33.98
CA ARG A 7 -40.16 -16.38 33.48
C ARG A 7 -41.39 -16.22 32.56
N ASN A 8 -41.48 -15.11 31.81
CA ASN A 8 -42.55 -14.93 30.83
C ASN A 8 -42.07 -15.40 29.45
N ALA A 9 -42.08 -16.71 29.25
CA ALA A 9 -41.63 -17.35 28.01
C ALA A 9 -42.44 -16.94 26.77
N VAL A 10 -43.66 -16.40 26.94
CA VAL A 10 -44.56 -16.08 25.83
C VAL A 10 -44.23 -14.72 25.18
N ASP A 11 -43.87 -13.71 25.97
CA ASP A 11 -43.51 -12.38 25.44
C ASP A 11 -42.08 -12.36 24.87
N LEU A 12 -41.18 -13.17 25.45
CA LEU A 12 -39.78 -13.29 25.02
C LEU A 12 -39.63 -14.00 23.65
N GLN A 13 -40.63 -14.78 23.22
CA GLN A 13 -40.64 -15.42 21.88
C GLN A 13 -40.68 -14.41 20.72
N PHE A 14 -41.18 -13.20 20.95
CA PHE A 14 -41.21 -12.16 19.91
C PHE A 14 -39.83 -11.50 19.69
N VAL A 15 -38.92 -11.59 20.66
CA VAL A 15 -37.61 -10.92 20.65
C VAL A 15 -36.46 -11.91 20.50
N LEU A 16 -36.60 -13.12 21.06
CA LEU A 16 -35.59 -14.18 21.05
C LEU A 16 -36.05 -15.37 20.18
N PRO A 17 -35.16 -15.92 19.33
CA PRO A 17 -35.46 -17.13 18.58
C PRO A 17 -35.76 -18.29 19.52
N SER A 18 -36.63 -19.20 19.10
CA SER A 18 -36.95 -20.42 19.85
C SER A 18 -35.70 -21.22 20.24
N ALA A 19 -34.67 -21.22 19.38
CA ALA A 19 -33.37 -21.84 19.65
C ALA A 19 -32.63 -21.29 20.89
N VAL A 20 -32.79 -19.99 21.22
CA VAL A 20 -32.19 -19.38 22.42
C VAL A 20 -32.99 -19.74 23.67
N LEU A 21 -34.32 -19.82 23.54
CA LEU A 21 -35.23 -20.18 24.62
C LEU A 21 -35.16 -21.67 24.98
N GLU A 22 -34.88 -22.53 24.00
CA GLU A 22 -34.73 -23.99 24.19
C GLU A 22 -33.36 -24.39 24.72
N SER A 23 -32.29 -23.68 24.33
CA SER A 23 -30.93 -24.01 24.72
C SER A 23 -30.47 -23.34 26.02
N GLY A 24 -31.02 -22.16 26.37
CA GLY A 24 -30.68 -21.43 27.61
C GLY A 24 -29.21 -21.00 27.73
N HIS A 25 -28.40 -21.17 26.69
CA HIS A 25 -26.99 -20.85 26.71
C HIS A 25 -26.76 -19.33 26.55
N ALA A 26 -25.93 -18.76 27.42
CA ALA A 26 -25.61 -17.32 27.38
C ALA A 26 -24.99 -16.91 26.03
N PHE A 27 -24.25 -17.82 25.39
CA PHE A 27 -23.65 -17.63 24.07
C PHE A 27 -24.69 -17.28 22.98
N SER A 28 -25.74 -18.09 22.84
CA SER A 28 -26.73 -17.94 21.76
C SER A 28 -27.56 -16.67 21.91
N TYR A 29 -27.78 -16.24 23.17
CA TYR A 29 -28.39 -14.95 23.48
C TYR A 29 -27.53 -13.78 23.02
N TYR A 30 -26.24 -13.75 23.38
CA TYR A 30 -25.36 -12.65 23.00
C TYR A 30 -25.08 -12.60 21.49
N GLU A 31 -24.98 -13.75 20.83
CA GLU A 31 -24.84 -13.82 19.37
C GLU A 31 -26.07 -13.24 18.65
N HIS A 32 -27.28 -13.59 19.10
CA HIS A 32 -28.52 -13.08 18.52
C HIS A 32 -28.62 -11.56 18.69
N ILE A 33 -28.37 -11.05 19.90
CA ILE A 33 -28.42 -9.61 20.18
C ILE A 33 -27.38 -8.85 19.34
N ALA A 34 -26.17 -9.38 19.22
CA ALA A 34 -25.15 -8.78 18.36
C ALA A 34 -25.65 -8.67 16.90
N GLY A 35 -26.30 -9.72 16.37
CA GLY A 35 -26.88 -9.71 15.04
C GLY A 35 -28.04 -8.71 14.87
N VAL A 36 -28.88 -8.54 15.89
CA VAL A 36 -29.96 -7.54 15.88
C VAL A 36 -29.39 -6.12 15.85
N PHE A 37 -28.37 -5.82 16.67
CA PHE A 37 -27.72 -4.52 16.66
C PHE A 37 -26.95 -4.23 15.37
N GLU A 38 -26.33 -5.26 14.79
CA GLU A 38 -25.67 -5.19 13.48
C GLU A 38 -26.68 -4.86 12.37
N ALA A 39 -27.84 -5.53 12.35
CA ALA A 39 -28.91 -5.25 11.40
C ALA A 39 -29.51 -3.83 11.57
N ALA A 40 -29.49 -3.30 12.79
CA ALA A 40 -29.93 -1.94 13.09
C ALA A 40 -28.87 -0.86 12.84
N GLY A 41 -27.63 -1.23 12.47
CA GLY A 41 -26.53 -0.29 12.23
C GLY A 41 -25.84 0.26 13.49
N TYR A 42 -26.12 -0.32 14.67
CA TYR A 42 -25.47 0.05 15.93
C TYR A 42 -24.27 -0.85 16.21
N PHE A 43 -23.12 -0.48 15.64
CA PHE A 43 -21.92 -1.33 15.68
C PHE A 43 -21.22 -1.38 17.05
N ALA A 44 -21.21 -0.30 17.83
CA ALA A 44 -20.54 -0.29 19.14
C ALA A 44 -21.17 -1.29 20.15
N PRO A 45 -22.51 -1.33 20.31
CA PRO A 45 -23.16 -2.39 21.09
C PRO A 45 -22.92 -3.78 20.49
N ALA A 46 -22.99 -3.93 19.16
CA ALA A 46 -22.76 -5.22 18.49
C ALA A 46 -21.38 -5.81 18.82
N ALA A 47 -20.33 -4.98 18.83
CA ALA A 47 -18.99 -5.41 19.22
C ALA A 47 -18.91 -5.80 20.70
N GLN A 48 -19.55 -5.05 21.60
CA GLN A 48 -19.58 -5.37 23.03
C GLN A 48 -20.27 -6.70 23.31
N PHE A 49 -21.45 -6.93 22.71
CA PHE A 49 -22.16 -8.20 22.86
C PHE A 49 -21.40 -9.36 22.22
N SER A 50 -20.73 -9.16 21.09
CA SER A 50 -19.87 -10.18 20.49
C SER A 50 -18.68 -10.56 21.39
N ARG A 51 -18.07 -9.60 22.10
CA ARG A 51 -17.02 -9.90 23.10
C ARG A 51 -17.56 -10.70 24.28
N ARG A 52 -18.78 -10.39 24.75
CA ARG A 52 -19.45 -11.17 25.80
C ARG A 52 -19.81 -12.58 25.34
N ALA A 53 -20.19 -12.74 24.07
CA ALA A 53 -20.39 -14.06 23.48
C ALA A 53 -19.08 -14.87 23.50
N LEU A 54 -17.95 -14.25 23.15
CA LEU A 54 -16.63 -14.89 23.23
C LEU A 54 -16.25 -15.29 24.67
N SER A 55 -16.47 -14.43 25.67
CA SER A 55 -16.18 -14.79 27.06
C SER A 55 -17.07 -15.93 27.54
N SER A 56 -18.36 -15.94 27.18
CA SER A 56 -19.24 -17.07 27.52
C SER A 56 -18.82 -18.39 26.85
N LEU A 57 -18.27 -18.33 25.63
CA LEU A 57 -17.75 -19.51 24.94
C LEU A 57 -16.48 -20.05 25.62
N GLN A 58 -15.66 -19.17 26.21
CA GLN A 58 -14.50 -19.57 27.01
C GLN A 58 -14.93 -20.22 28.33
N GLU A 59 -15.90 -19.64 29.03
CA GLU A 59 -16.45 -20.19 30.28
C GLU A 59 -17.14 -21.56 30.06
N GLU A 60 -17.81 -21.76 28.93
CA GLU A 60 -18.38 -23.06 28.55
C GLU A 60 -17.29 -24.13 28.31
N SER A 61 -16.09 -23.73 27.87
CA SER A 61 -14.97 -24.65 27.67
C SER A 61 -14.35 -25.16 28.98
N GLU A 62 -14.52 -24.46 30.09
CA GLU A 62 -14.00 -24.89 31.40
C GLU A 62 -14.93 -25.90 32.07
N ARG A 63 -16.16 -26.06 31.56
CA ARG A 63 -17.13 -27.03 32.08
C ARG A 63 -16.87 -28.40 31.45
N PRO A 64 -16.70 -29.47 32.26
CA PRO A 64 -16.30 -30.79 31.78
C PRO A 64 -17.41 -31.57 31.03
N ASP A 65 -18.64 -31.06 30.98
CA ASP A 65 -19.82 -31.84 30.55
C ASP A 65 -20.28 -31.59 29.10
N THR A 66 -19.59 -30.75 28.34
CA THR A 66 -19.98 -30.40 26.95
C THR A 66 -18.94 -30.83 25.93
N ASP A 67 -19.15 -32.00 25.32
CA ASP A 67 -18.46 -32.47 24.11
C ASP A 67 -18.88 -31.63 22.88
N ILE A 68 -18.56 -30.33 22.88
CA ILE A 68 -18.60 -29.55 21.64
C ILE A 68 -17.33 -29.91 20.88
N THR A 69 -17.50 -30.52 19.69
CA THR A 69 -16.40 -30.80 18.78
C THR A 69 -15.55 -29.54 18.59
N SER A 70 -14.24 -29.65 18.81
CA SER A 70 -13.26 -28.55 18.73
C SER A 70 -13.43 -27.66 17.51
N ASP A 71 -13.85 -28.26 16.40
CA ASP A 71 -13.97 -27.64 15.09
C ASP A 71 -15.16 -26.66 15.04
N VAL A 72 -16.32 -27.06 15.60
CA VAL A 72 -17.51 -26.19 15.67
C VAL A 72 -17.25 -24.98 16.56
N ARG A 73 -16.46 -25.17 17.63
CA ARG A 73 -16.05 -24.07 18.51
C ARG A 73 -15.15 -23.07 17.78
N LEU A 74 -14.18 -23.57 17.02
CA LEU A 74 -13.26 -22.73 16.25
C LEU A 74 -14.02 -21.89 15.22
N GLU A 75 -14.97 -22.50 14.50
CA GLU A 75 -15.82 -21.78 13.53
C GLU A 75 -16.66 -20.68 14.20
N ARG A 76 -17.26 -20.95 15.36
CA ARG A 76 -18.01 -19.94 16.13
C ARG A 76 -17.11 -18.79 16.57
N GLN A 77 -15.90 -19.11 17.05
CA GLN A 77 -14.93 -18.12 17.48
C GLN A 77 -14.48 -17.23 16.30
N GLN A 78 -14.19 -17.83 15.14
CA GLN A 78 -13.81 -17.11 13.92
C GLN A 78 -14.90 -16.14 13.47
N LYS A 79 -16.17 -16.60 13.43
CA LYS A 79 -17.31 -15.75 13.06
C LYS A 79 -17.48 -14.56 14.00
N LEU A 80 -17.32 -14.77 15.31
CA LEU A 80 -17.41 -13.69 16.29
C LEU A 80 -16.25 -12.69 16.17
N TRP A 81 -15.02 -13.16 15.98
CA TRP A 81 -13.88 -12.25 15.76
C TRP A 81 -14.05 -11.42 14.49
N PHE A 82 -14.55 -12.02 13.41
CA PHE A 82 -14.88 -11.30 12.18
C PHE A 82 -15.95 -10.23 12.41
N LYS A 83 -17.03 -10.55 13.13
CA LYS A 83 -18.07 -9.58 13.50
C LYS A 83 -17.53 -8.43 14.34
N ILE A 84 -16.67 -8.72 15.33
CA ILE A 84 -16.03 -7.68 16.15
C ILE A 84 -15.15 -6.80 15.27
N PHE A 85 -14.33 -7.39 14.41
CA PHE A 85 -13.47 -6.64 13.48
C PHE A 85 -14.29 -5.70 12.61
N HIS A 86 -15.36 -6.19 11.97
CA HIS A 86 -16.23 -5.40 11.11
C HIS A 86 -16.90 -4.26 11.90
N ALA A 87 -17.49 -4.56 13.06
CA ALA A 87 -18.15 -3.56 13.90
C ALA A 87 -17.18 -2.46 14.39
N GLU A 88 -15.97 -2.82 14.81
CA GLU A 88 -14.96 -1.85 15.27
C GLU A 88 -14.41 -0.98 14.12
N LEU A 89 -14.35 -1.54 12.91
CA LEU A 89 -13.93 -0.81 11.71
C LEU A 89 -14.97 0.23 11.28
N GLU A 90 -16.26 -0.09 11.40
CA GLU A 90 -17.37 0.87 11.20
C GLU A 90 -17.40 1.93 12.30
N CYS A 91 -17.03 1.59 13.54
CA CYS A 91 -16.86 2.54 14.64
C CYS A 91 -15.59 3.41 14.56
N ASN A 92 -14.79 3.33 13.48
CA ASN A 92 -13.50 4.02 13.34
C ASN A 92 -12.48 3.71 14.45
N SER A 93 -12.66 2.61 15.17
CA SER A 93 -11.79 2.18 16.27
C SER A 93 -10.72 1.23 15.75
N TYR A 94 -9.77 1.78 14.98
CA TYR A 94 -8.79 0.99 14.22
C TYR A 94 -7.86 0.13 15.08
N GLU A 95 -7.49 0.58 16.28
CA GLU A 95 -6.70 -0.22 17.24
C GLU A 95 -7.46 -1.45 17.70
N ALA A 96 -8.74 -1.28 18.08
CA ALA A 96 -9.59 -2.37 18.52
C ALA A 96 -9.86 -3.36 17.39
N ALA A 97 -10.07 -2.88 16.16
CA ALA A 97 -10.18 -3.72 14.97
C ALA A 97 -8.90 -4.53 14.71
N TYR A 98 -7.73 -3.88 14.78
CA TYR A 98 -6.45 -4.56 14.65
C TYR A 98 -6.25 -5.66 15.70
N MET A 99 -6.58 -5.38 16.97
CA MET A 99 -6.50 -6.38 18.04
C MET A 99 -7.44 -7.56 17.81
N ALA A 100 -8.66 -7.32 17.32
CA ALA A 100 -9.62 -8.37 16.98
C ALA A 100 -9.13 -9.26 15.82
N MET A 101 -8.50 -8.65 14.81
CA MET A 101 -7.88 -9.38 13.70
C MET A 101 -6.70 -10.26 14.17
N MET A 102 -5.83 -9.76 15.05
CA MET A 102 -4.70 -10.53 15.58
C MET A 102 -5.14 -11.67 16.51
N ALA A 103 -6.29 -11.53 17.17
CA ALA A 103 -6.86 -12.58 18.02
C ALA A 103 -7.60 -13.68 17.25
N ASN A 104 -7.84 -13.50 15.94
CA ASN A 104 -8.52 -14.49 15.12
C ASN A 104 -7.58 -15.70 14.85
N PRO A 105 -7.98 -16.93 15.21
CA PRO A 105 -7.14 -18.12 15.00
C PRO A 105 -7.02 -18.55 13.53
N ASP A 106 -7.91 -18.10 12.64
CA ASP A 106 -7.82 -18.43 11.22
C ASP A 106 -6.92 -17.45 10.45
N SER A 107 -5.82 -17.98 9.91
CA SER A 107 -4.88 -17.23 9.09
C SER A 107 -5.51 -16.69 7.80
N LYS A 108 -6.47 -17.41 7.18
CA LYS A 108 -7.09 -16.95 5.93
C LYS A 108 -7.97 -15.72 6.16
N LEU A 109 -8.89 -15.81 7.12
CA LEU A 109 -9.72 -14.68 7.53
C LEU A 109 -8.87 -13.50 8.03
N GLN A 110 -7.74 -13.77 8.71
CA GLN A 110 -6.82 -12.73 9.13
C GLN A 110 -6.25 -11.93 7.93
N LEU A 111 -5.85 -12.60 6.85
CA LEU A 111 -5.36 -11.95 5.63
C LEU A 111 -6.45 -11.15 4.92
N GLU A 112 -7.68 -11.66 4.88
CA GLU A 112 -8.84 -10.95 4.32
C GLU A 112 -9.17 -9.69 5.13
N CYS A 113 -9.22 -9.81 6.46
CA CYS A 113 -9.40 -8.67 7.37
C CYS A 113 -8.29 -7.64 7.20
N LEU A 114 -7.04 -8.08 7.03
CA LEU A 114 -5.88 -7.21 6.84
C LEU A 114 -6.00 -6.40 5.54
N ARG A 115 -6.37 -7.05 4.43
CA ARG A 115 -6.57 -6.39 3.14
C ARG A 115 -7.72 -5.38 3.22
N HIS A 116 -8.79 -5.72 3.92
CA HIS A 116 -9.93 -4.82 4.15
C HIS A 116 -9.53 -3.61 5.00
N LEU A 117 -8.87 -3.84 6.15
CA LEU A 117 -8.38 -2.79 7.03
C LEU A 117 -7.43 -1.83 6.29
N THR A 118 -6.49 -2.38 5.51
CA THR A 118 -5.54 -1.58 4.72
C THR A 118 -6.26 -0.71 3.70
N GLY A 119 -7.25 -1.28 2.99
CA GLY A 119 -8.09 -0.54 2.05
C GLY A 119 -8.81 0.63 2.71
N VAL A 120 -9.51 0.37 3.81
CA VAL A 120 -10.27 1.38 4.56
C VAL A 120 -9.35 2.48 5.11
N LEU A 121 -8.19 2.12 5.68
CA LEU A 121 -7.22 3.10 6.19
C LEU A 121 -6.67 3.99 5.08
N CYS A 122 -6.38 3.42 3.90
CA CYS A 122 -5.93 4.20 2.74
C CYS A 122 -7.02 5.12 2.19
N GLU A 123 -8.26 4.63 2.07
CA GLU A 123 -9.39 5.40 1.52
C GLU A 123 -9.82 6.55 2.45
N ARG A 124 -9.71 6.35 3.77
CA ARG A 124 -9.98 7.38 4.80
C ARG A 124 -8.78 8.30 5.07
N ASP A 125 -7.71 8.22 4.26
CA ASP A 125 -6.46 8.99 4.37
C ASP A 125 -5.78 8.90 5.76
N ASN A 126 -5.99 7.80 6.49
CA ASN A 126 -5.43 7.58 7.82
C ASN A 126 -4.13 6.76 7.77
N VAL A 127 -3.18 7.25 6.97
CA VAL A 127 -1.89 6.58 6.73
C VAL A 127 -1.02 6.56 7.99
N ALA A 128 -1.13 7.58 8.83
CA ALA A 128 -0.41 7.63 10.10
C ALA A 128 -0.76 6.45 11.01
N MET A 129 -2.04 6.04 11.03
CA MET A 129 -2.48 4.89 11.79
C MET A 129 -1.92 3.58 11.21
N LEU A 130 -1.94 3.42 9.88
CA LEU A 130 -1.34 2.27 9.20
C LEU A 130 0.14 2.09 9.54
N CYS A 131 0.89 3.20 9.64
CA CYS A 131 2.30 3.18 10.01
C CYS A 131 2.53 2.83 11.49
N ARG A 132 1.67 3.32 12.40
CA ARG A 132 1.76 3.04 13.84
C ARG A 132 1.46 1.59 14.18
N LEU A 133 0.54 0.96 13.45
CA LEU A 133 0.20 -0.44 13.65
C LEU A 133 1.40 -1.34 13.29
N SER A 134 1.76 -2.21 14.23
CA SER A 134 2.79 -3.23 14.03
C SER A 134 2.15 -4.49 13.47
N PHE A 135 2.76 -5.18 12.51
CA PHE A 135 2.14 -6.38 11.90
C PHE A 135 3.12 -7.56 11.96
N PRO A 136 3.21 -8.26 13.11
CA PRO A 136 4.09 -9.40 13.27
C PRO A 136 3.73 -10.50 12.28
N GLY A 137 4.68 -10.94 11.45
CA GLY A 137 4.47 -12.02 10.46
C GLY A 137 3.57 -11.68 9.26
N LEU A 138 2.84 -10.57 9.30
CA LEU A 138 1.93 -10.13 8.23
C LEU A 138 2.47 -8.95 7.42
N GLN A 139 3.67 -8.48 7.75
CA GLN A 139 4.30 -7.32 7.14
C GLN A 139 4.41 -7.43 5.61
N GLU A 140 4.88 -8.58 5.12
CA GLU A 140 5.08 -8.83 3.70
C GLU A 140 3.75 -8.79 2.93
N GLU A 141 2.66 -9.26 3.53
CA GLU A 141 1.34 -9.25 2.89
C GLU A 141 0.80 -7.84 2.72
N ILE A 142 1.03 -6.94 3.69
CA ILE A 142 0.60 -5.53 3.59
C ILE A 142 1.38 -4.84 2.48
N GLU A 143 2.70 -5.03 2.46
CA GLU A 143 3.55 -4.48 1.41
C GLU A 143 3.09 -4.99 0.04
N HIS A 144 2.81 -6.29 -0.08
CA HIS A 144 2.26 -6.88 -1.31
C HIS A 144 0.90 -6.30 -1.69
N SER A 145 -0.03 -6.14 -0.72
CA SER A 145 -1.35 -5.57 -0.95
C SER A 145 -1.28 -4.10 -1.39
N LEU A 146 -0.42 -3.31 -0.75
CA LEU A 146 -0.19 -1.90 -1.09
C LEU A 146 0.48 -1.77 -2.46
N LEU A 147 1.47 -2.61 -2.77
CA LEU A 147 2.12 -2.66 -4.08
C LEU A 147 1.13 -3.05 -5.18
N PHE A 148 0.30 -4.06 -4.93
CA PHE A 148 -0.75 -4.49 -5.85
C PHE A 148 -1.73 -3.33 -6.12
N LYS A 149 -2.25 -2.70 -5.07
CA LYS A 149 -3.12 -1.52 -5.19
C LYS A 149 -2.40 -0.38 -5.94
N ALA A 150 -1.15 -0.10 -5.63
CA ALA A 150 -0.37 0.95 -6.30
C ALA A 150 -0.22 0.69 -7.81
N ARG A 151 0.09 -0.55 -8.21
CA ARG A 151 0.24 -0.95 -9.62
C ARG A 151 -1.07 -0.82 -10.41
N HIS A 152 -2.21 -1.11 -9.78
CA HIS A 152 -3.52 -1.11 -10.45
C HIS A 152 -4.33 0.19 -10.26
N SER A 153 -3.97 1.04 -9.31
CA SER A 153 -4.63 2.33 -9.09
C SER A 153 -4.19 3.39 -10.10
N ASP A 154 -5.08 4.35 -10.33
CA ASP A 154 -4.80 5.57 -11.10
C ASP A 154 -3.75 6.46 -10.40
N LEU A 155 -2.79 6.97 -11.18
CA LEU A 155 -1.65 7.73 -10.66
C LEU A 155 -2.00 9.09 -10.04
N LEU A 156 -3.10 9.68 -10.51
CA LEU A 156 -3.57 11.02 -10.12
C LEU A 156 -4.81 10.98 -9.20
N ALA A 157 -5.41 9.79 -9.01
CA ALA A 157 -6.52 9.63 -8.10
C ALA A 157 -6.06 9.75 -6.64
N ARG A 158 -6.96 10.22 -5.77
CA ARG A 158 -6.76 10.18 -4.32
C ARG A 158 -7.52 8.97 -3.77
N PRO A 159 -6.91 8.14 -2.93
CA PRO A 159 -5.53 8.22 -2.40
C PRO A 159 -4.45 7.75 -3.38
N CYS A 160 -3.26 8.38 -3.35
CA CYS A 160 -2.11 7.95 -4.15
C CYS A 160 -1.32 6.85 -3.41
N TYR A 161 -1.53 5.60 -3.80
CA TYR A 161 -0.96 4.44 -3.12
C TYR A 161 0.58 4.38 -3.13
N TYR A 162 1.25 4.91 -4.16
CA TYR A 162 2.72 5.00 -4.15
C TYR A 162 3.24 5.91 -3.04
N LYS A 163 2.59 7.07 -2.82
CA LYS A 163 2.97 8.01 -1.74
C LYS A 163 2.72 7.39 -0.37
N ILE A 164 1.62 6.64 -0.22
CA ILE A 164 1.32 5.86 0.98
C ILE A 164 2.41 4.81 1.23
N LEU A 165 2.75 4.02 0.22
CA LEU A 165 3.78 2.98 0.31
C LEU A 165 5.15 3.57 0.67
N TYR A 166 5.52 4.72 0.09
CA TYR A 166 6.72 5.46 0.47
C TYR A 166 6.70 5.85 1.94
N SER A 167 5.62 6.47 2.42
CA SER A 167 5.51 6.88 3.82
C SER A 167 5.59 5.68 4.79
N PHE A 168 5.02 4.54 4.40
CA PHE A 168 5.06 3.30 5.16
C PHE A 168 6.48 2.74 5.29
N HIS A 169 7.23 2.69 4.18
CA HIS A 169 8.61 2.22 4.20
C HIS A 169 9.56 3.18 4.93
N VAL A 170 9.38 4.50 4.77
CA VAL A 170 10.17 5.52 5.47
C VAL A 170 9.97 5.42 6.99
N TYR A 171 8.73 5.27 7.45
CA TYR A 171 8.42 5.12 8.87
C TYR A 171 9.12 3.90 9.50
N ARG A 172 9.31 2.83 8.72
CA ARG A 172 9.98 1.60 9.16
C ARG A 172 11.49 1.60 8.94
N GLY A 173 12.06 2.67 8.41
CA GLY A 173 13.49 2.78 8.11
C GLY A 173 13.94 2.01 6.87
N ASN A 174 13.02 1.49 6.06
CA ASN A 174 13.32 0.75 4.83
C ASN A 174 13.48 1.71 3.63
N TYR A 175 14.51 2.55 3.67
CA TYR A 175 14.72 3.61 2.67
C TYR A 175 14.94 3.10 1.25
N ARG A 176 15.55 1.91 1.09
CA ARG A 176 15.75 1.28 -0.22
C ARG A 176 14.43 0.90 -0.89
N ASN A 177 13.50 0.30 -0.15
CA ASN A 177 12.17 -0.05 -0.67
C ASN A 177 11.30 1.19 -0.87
N ALA A 178 11.46 2.21 -0.02
CA ALA A 178 10.83 3.51 -0.24
C ALA A 178 11.28 4.14 -1.58
N ALA A 179 12.58 4.11 -1.85
CA ALA A 179 13.14 4.62 -3.09
C ALA A 179 12.67 3.83 -4.32
N SER A 180 12.63 2.49 -4.24
CA SER A 180 12.15 1.67 -5.35
C SER A 180 10.66 1.93 -5.68
N ALA A 181 9.81 2.09 -4.67
CA ALA A 181 8.41 2.46 -4.85
C ALA A 181 8.25 3.82 -5.55
N MET A 182 9.01 4.84 -5.13
CA MET A 182 8.97 6.17 -5.76
C MET A 182 9.56 6.16 -7.18
N TYR A 183 10.58 5.36 -7.44
CA TYR A 183 11.13 5.22 -8.77
C TYR A 183 10.14 4.57 -9.75
N GLN A 184 9.44 3.50 -9.31
CA GLN A 184 8.37 2.88 -10.09
C GLN A 184 7.24 3.88 -10.37
N TYR A 185 6.89 4.71 -9.39
CA TYR A 185 5.92 5.80 -9.56
C TYR A 185 6.38 6.80 -10.63
N ALA A 186 7.63 7.28 -10.56
CA ALA A 186 8.20 8.20 -11.54
C ALA A 186 8.22 7.62 -12.96
N ARG A 187 8.49 6.32 -13.11
CA ARG A 187 8.48 5.63 -14.41
C ARG A 187 7.07 5.54 -14.99
N ARG A 188 6.06 5.21 -14.18
CA ARG A 188 4.66 5.21 -14.60
C ARG A 188 4.15 6.62 -14.93
N LEU A 189 4.60 7.65 -14.21
CA LEU A 189 4.30 9.03 -14.59
C LEU A 189 4.91 9.37 -15.96
N GLY A 190 6.13 8.90 -16.24
CA GLY A 190 6.77 9.06 -17.55
C GLY A 190 5.99 8.45 -18.71
N THR A 191 5.38 7.27 -18.51
CA THR A 191 4.50 6.67 -19.53
C THR A 191 3.17 7.41 -19.64
N ALA A 192 2.59 7.84 -18.50
CA ALA A 192 1.37 8.64 -18.48
C ALA A 192 1.53 10.01 -19.16
N ILE A 193 2.70 10.65 -19.08
CA ILE A 193 3.03 11.90 -19.79
C ILE A 193 2.90 11.74 -21.31
N ARG A 194 3.30 10.59 -21.85
CA ARG A 194 3.18 10.31 -23.29
C ARG A 194 1.72 10.13 -23.72
N GLN A 195 0.86 9.65 -22.83
CA GLN A 195 -0.54 9.35 -23.10
C GLN A 195 -1.49 10.53 -22.79
N SER A 196 -1.19 11.32 -21.76
CA SER A 196 -2.06 12.36 -21.18
C SER A 196 -1.69 13.78 -21.63
N GLY A 197 -2.64 14.72 -21.51
CA GLY A 197 -2.47 16.12 -21.97
C GLY A 197 -1.81 17.08 -21.00
N ASP A 198 -1.90 16.84 -19.70
CA ASP A 198 -1.36 17.74 -18.67
C ASP A 198 0.10 17.39 -18.34
N VAL A 199 0.99 17.64 -19.30
CA VAL A 199 2.42 17.27 -19.22
C VAL A 199 3.13 18.05 -18.11
N ALA A 200 2.81 19.33 -17.91
CA ALA A 200 3.46 20.16 -16.92
C ALA A 200 3.23 19.65 -15.49
N ARG A 201 1.98 19.36 -15.12
CA ARG A 201 1.65 18.84 -13.79
C ARG A 201 2.28 17.47 -13.54
N LEU A 202 2.21 16.57 -14.53
CA LEU A 202 2.78 15.23 -14.42
C LEU A 202 4.31 15.27 -14.30
N LEU A 203 4.97 16.20 -14.99
CA LEU A 203 6.42 16.37 -14.92
C LEU A 203 6.87 16.90 -13.55
N VAL A 204 6.11 17.81 -12.95
CA VAL A 204 6.37 18.25 -11.56
C VAL A 204 6.25 17.07 -10.58
N GLU A 205 5.18 16.29 -10.68
CA GLU A 205 5.00 15.08 -9.83
C GLU A 205 6.11 14.05 -10.08
N GLN A 206 6.54 13.88 -11.33
CA GLN A 206 7.67 13.00 -11.67
C GLN A 206 8.97 13.49 -11.04
N GLY A 207 9.25 14.80 -11.10
CA GLY A 207 10.39 15.42 -10.45
C GLY A 207 10.39 15.22 -8.94
N GLN A 208 9.23 15.38 -8.28
CA GLN A 208 9.08 15.14 -6.85
C GLN A 208 9.33 13.67 -6.49
N ALA A 209 8.81 12.73 -7.28
CA ALA A 209 9.02 11.30 -7.08
C ALA A 209 10.50 10.89 -7.26
N LEU A 210 11.16 11.40 -8.29
CA LEU A 210 12.59 11.18 -8.53
C LEU A 210 13.44 11.77 -7.40
N LEU A 211 13.11 12.97 -6.92
CA LEU A 211 13.80 13.59 -5.78
C LEU A 211 13.64 12.75 -4.50
N ALA A 212 12.44 12.26 -4.21
CA ALA A 212 12.19 11.38 -3.08
C ALA A 212 12.99 10.07 -3.18
N CYS A 213 13.12 9.51 -4.39
CA CYS A 213 13.98 8.36 -4.66
C CYS A 213 15.47 8.67 -4.40
N VAL A 214 15.98 9.78 -4.95
CA VAL A 214 17.36 10.23 -4.72
C VAL A 214 17.63 10.38 -3.22
N ASN A 215 16.74 11.05 -2.49
CA ASN A 215 16.88 11.23 -1.04
C ASN A 215 16.90 9.89 -0.31
N GLY A 216 16.02 8.96 -0.67
CA GLY A 216 16.00 7.61 -0.08
C GLY A 216 17.30 6.85 -0.32
N LEU A 217 17.81 6.87 -1.55
CA LEU A 217 19.06 6.20 -1.92
C LEU A 217 20.31 6.87 -1.33
N THR A 218 20.28 8.17 -1.06
CA THR A 218 21.41 8.86 -0.40
C THR A 218 21.56 8.53 1.07
N ILE A 219 20.47 8.11 1.73
CA ILE A 219 20.49 7.69 3.14
C ILE A 219 21.04 6.26 3.27
N VAL A 220 20.90 5.45 2.22
CA VAL A 220 21.39 4.07 2.17
C VAL A 220 22.88 4.07 1.85
N ASP A 221 23.62 3.09 2.38
CA ASP A 221 25.03 2.90 2.07
C ASP A 221 25.26 2.72 0.56
N ARG A 222 26.40 3.21 0.06
CA ARG A 222 26.71 3.24 -1.37
C ARG A 222 26.63 1.87 -2.04
N GLU A 223 26.96 0.79 -1.33
CA GLU A 223 26.89 -0.59 -1.84
C GLU A 223 25.46 -1.08 -2.10
N TYR A 224 24.48 -0.51 -1.39
CA TYR A 224 23.07 -0.87 -1.49
C TYR A 224 22.22 0.21 -2.17
N ALA A 225 22.85 1.28 -2.67
CA ALA A 225 22.21 2.44 -3.30
C ALA A 225 21.80 2.18 -4.76
N TRP A 226 20.97 1.16 -4.98
CA TRP A 226 20.45 0.75 -6.27
C TRP A 226 19.01 0.26 -6.19
N VAL A 227 18.28 0.42 -7.30
CA VAL A 227 16.86 0.05 -7.45
C VAL A 227 16.71 -1.02 -8.52
N VAL A 228 15.83 -1.98 -8.27
CA VAL A 228 15.41 -2.99 -9.25
C VAL A 228 14.26 -2.45 -10.08
N VAL A 229 14.40 -2.56 -11.39
CA VAL A 229 13.34 -2.25 -12.35
C VAL A 229 13.03 -3.53 -13.10
N SER A 230 11.81 -4.03 -12.93
CA SER A 230 11.31 -5.08 -13.81
C SER A 230 10.67 -4.41 -15.02
N HIS A 231 11.15 -4.74 -16.22
CA HIS A 231 10.40 -4.45 -17.44
C HIS A 231 9.20 -5.38 -17.49
N GLN A 232 8.02 -4.83 -17.19
CA GLN A 232 6.77 -5.46 -17.63
C GLN A 232 6.78 -5.35 -19.15
N SER A 233 6.97 -6.49 -19.82
CA SER A 233 6.97 -6.63 -21.28
C SER A 233 5.58 -6.33 -21.82
N ASP A 234 5.24 -5.05 -21.94
CA ASP A 234 4.09 -4.57 -22.71
C ASP A 234 4.53 -3.94 -24.04
N ASP A 235 5.82 -4.02 -24.41
CA ASP A 235 6.34 -3.49 -25.68
C ASP A 235 7.01 -4.58 -26.53
N ASP A 236 6.26 -5.12 -27.50
CA ASP A 236 6.75 -5.87 -28.67
C ASP A 236 7.56 -4.98 -29.65
N ASN A 237 8.26 -3.94 -29.19
CA ASN A 237 8.89 -2.96 -30.08
C ASN A 237 10.27 -2.43 -29.65
N ALA A 238 11.02 -3.17 -28.84
CA ALA A 238 12.39 -2.81 -28.47
C ALA A 238 13.45 -3.85 -28.88
N SER A 239 13.34 -4.41 -30.09
CA SER A 239 14.50 -4.98 -30.78
C SER A 239 15.22 -3.86 -31.53
N GLU A 240 16.23 -3.22 -30.92
CA GLU A 240 17.42 -2.71 -31.66
C GLU A 240 18.52 -1.99 -30.84
N ALA A 241 18.46 -1.85 -29.51
CA ALA A 241 19.44 -0.96 -28.83
C ALA A 241 20.06 -1.44 -27.50
N SER A 242 20.34 -2.73 -27.28
CA SER A 242 21.25 -3.08 -26.16
C SER A 242 22.08 -4.34 -26.35
N THR A 243 23.24 -4.20 -26.99
CA THR A 243 24.36 -5.15 -26.92
C THR A 243 25.13 -4.95 -25.61
N CYS A 244 24.54 -5.32 -24.48
CA CYS A 244 25.32 -5.59 -23.26
C CYS A 244 24.89 -6.94 -22.71
N LYS A 245 25.86 -7.87 -22.61
CA LYS A 245 25.68 -9.20 -22.02
C LYS A 245 25.32 -9.04 -20.54
N ARG A 246 24.02 -8.95 -20.23
CA ARG A 246 23.50 -8.75 -18.87
C ARG A 246 23.53 -10.07 -18.10
N ARG A 247 24.21 -10.05 -16.95
CA ARG A 247 24.43 -11.23 -16.11
C ARG A 247 23.20 -11.44 -15.22
N ARG A 248 22.64 -12.66 -15.25
CA ARG A 248 21.48 -13.06 -14.45
C ARG A 248 21.92 -13.21 -12.99
N ILE A 249 21.45 -12.34 -12.09
CA ILE A 249 21.64 -12.46 -10.65
C ILE A 249 20.28 -12.80 -10.03
N ALA A 250 20.21 -13.94 -9.34
CA ALA A 250 19.08 -14.24 -8.47
C ALA A 250 19.24 -13.41 -7.18
N ILE A 251 18.48 -12.33 -7.06
CA ILE A 251 18.52 -11.47 -5.87
C ILE A 251 17.30 -11.74 -4.99
N GLY A 252 17.54 -11.71 -3.67
CA GLY A 252 16.64 -12.18 -2.62
C GLY A 252 15.24 -11.56 -2.58
N ARG A 253 14.27 -12.47 -2.46
CA ARG A 253 13.09 -12.52 -1.56
C ARG A 253 12.08 -11.36 -1.42
N TYR A 254 12.16 -10.25 -2.16
CA TYR A 254 11.07 -9.24 -2.13
C TYR A 254 10.46 -8.92 -3.50
N ASP A 255 10.75 -9.72 -4.52
CA ASP A 255 10.07 -9.58 -5.82
C ASP A 255 9.61 -10.92 -6.38
N ALA A 256 8.86 -11.67 -5.56
CA ALA A 256 8.17 -12.90 -5.97
C ALA A 256 7.13 -12.68 -7.09
N SER A 257 6.90 -11.42 -7.50
CA SER A 257 6.04 -11.05 -8.62
C SER A 257 6.76 -11.08 -9.99
N VAL A 258 8.09 -11.19 -10.00
CA VAL A 258 8.86 -11.30 -11.25
C VAL A 258 8.70 -12.72 -11.79
N LYS A 259 7.81 -12.88 -12.78
CA LYS A 259 7.69 -14.13 -13.54
C LYS A 259 9.04 -14.46 -14.15
N GLN A 260 9.43 -15.74 -14.10
CA GLN A 260 10.66 -16.22 -14.74
C GLN A 260 10.64 -15.83 -16.24
N GLY A 261 11.46 -14.84 -16.61
CA GLY A 261 11.53 -14.33 -17.99
C GLY A 261 11.55 -12.80 -18.14
N GLN A 262 11.35 -12.01 -17.08
CA GLN A 262 11.47 -10.55 -17.17
C GLN A 262 12.94 -10.10 -17.10
N ASP A 263 13.31 -9.19 -17.99
CA ASP A 263 14.61 -8.51 -17.95
C ASP A 263 14.65 -7.57 -16.75
N ILE A 264 15.54 -7.90 -15.82
CA ILE A 264 15.79 -7.12 -14.60
C ILE A 264 16.89 -6.10 -14.90
N ASP A 265 16.56 -4.82 -14.78
CA ASP A 265 17.54 -3.73 -14.85
C ASP A 265 17.86 -3.19 -13.45
N ILE A 266 19.13 -2.88 -13.22
CA ILE A 266 19.63 -2.36 -11.94
C ILE A 266 20.02 -0.91 -12.17
N VAL A 267 19.28 -0.01 -11.52
CA VAL A 267 19.48 1.43 -11.66
C VAL A 267 20.21 1.95 -10.44
N GLU A 268 21.39 2.52 -10.66
CA GLU A 268 22.21 3.13 -9.62
C GLU A 268 21.77 4.56 -9.31
N LEU A 269 22.14 5.06 -8.12
CA LEU A 269 21.87 6.43 -7.69
C LEU A 269 22.28 7.50 -8.72
N GLU A 270 23.42 7.33 -9.39
CA GLU A 270 23.89 8.29 -10.39
C GLU A 270 22.96 8.40 -11.60
N GLN A 271 22.39 7.26 -12.03
CA GLN A 271 21.44 7.24 -13.13
C GLN A 271 20.11 7.90 -12.74
N VAL A 272 19.60 7.65 -11.53
CA VAL A 272 18.41 8.34 -11.01
C VAL A 272 18.64 9.86 -10.93
N ARG A 273 19.83 10.28 -10.51
CA ARG A 273 20.20 11.71 -10.48
C ARG A 273 20.21 12.32 -11.88
N ARG A 274 20.74 11.63 -12.89
CA ARG A 274 20.69 12.10 -14.29
C ARG A 274 19.25 12.27 -14.76
N GLU A 275 18.39 11.30 -14.51
CA GLU A 275 16.95 11.38 -14.84
C GLU A 275 16.25 12.56 -14.15
N TYR A 276 16.54 12.77 -12.87
CA TYR A 276 16.04 13.92 -12.13
C TYR A 276 16.52 15.24 -12.74
N THR A 277 17.80 15.38 -13.06
CA THR A 277 18.34 16.61 -13.66
C THR A 277 17.74 16.89 -15.04
N LEU A 278 17.47 15.87 -15.84
CA LEU A 278 16.80 16.00 -17.14
C LEU A 278 15.35 16.47 -16.95
N CYS A 279 14.62 15.88 -16.01
CA CYS A 279 13.26 16.29 -15.64
C CYS A 279 13.21 17.77 -15.22
N MET A 280 14.13 18.18 -14.34
CA MET A 280 14.26 19.58 -13.92
C MET A 280 14.63 20.50 -15.07
N ALA A 281 15.55 20.09 -15.95
CA ALA A 281 15.91 20.86 -17.13
C ALA A 281 14.68 21.08 -18.02
N ARG A 282 13.89 20.04 -18.29
CA ARG A 282 12.65 20.14 -19.06
C ARG A 282 11.63 21.08 -18.43
N LEU A 283 11.50 21.10 -17.10
CA LEU A 283 10.62 22.05 -16.39
C LEU A 283 11.10 23.50 -16.53
N THR A 284 12.40 23.73 -16.32
CA THR A 284 12.99 25.08 -16.40
C THR A 284 13.00 25.65 -17.81
N LEU A 285 13.32 24.83 -18.81
CA LEU A 285 13.31 25.23 -20.21
C LEU A 285 11.87 25.38 -20.72
N GLY A 286 10.94 24.58 -20.20
CA GLY A 286 9.53 24.61 -20.58
C GLY A 286 8.84 25.95 -20.32
N SER A 287 9.28 26.73 -19.32
CA SER A 287 8.75 28.07 -19.10
C SER A 287 9.05 29.04 -20.25
N SER A 288 10.16 28.83 -20.96
CA SER A 288 10.58 29.65 -22.10
C SER A 288 10.20 29.02 -23.44
N PHE A 289 10.18 27.69 -23.51
CA PHE A 289 9.87 26.91 -24.70
C PHE A 289 8.68 25.99 -24.43
N SER A 290 7.47 26.49 -24.69
CA SER A 290 6.22 25.73 -24.48
C SER A 290 6.18 24.41 -25.26
N GLU A 291 6.94 24.29 -26.34
CA GLU A 291 7.04 23.06 -27.16
C GLU A 291 7.53 21.87 -26.34
N LEU A 292 8.38 22.08 -25.33
CA LEU A 292 8.91 21.01 -24.48
C LEU A 292 7.85 20.32 -23.63
N PHE A 293 6.68 20.94 -23.46
CA PHE A 293 5.51 20.31 -22.84
C PHE A 293 4.67 19.49 -23.83
N SER A 294 5.10 19.36 -25.09
CA SER A 294 4.48 18.46 -26.06
C SER A 294 4.79 16.99 -25.72
N ARG A 295 3.82 16.11 -25.98
CA ARG A 295 3.88 14.68 -25.61
C ARG A 295 5.02 13.90 -26.28
N ASN A 296 5.40 14.30 -27.49
CA ASN A 296 6.32 13.56 -28.35
C ASN A 296 7.77 14.08 -28.28
N ILE A 297 8.02 15.16 -27.54
CA ILE A 297 9.36 15.72 -27.45
C ILE A 297 10.10 15.03 -26.30
N LEU A 298 11.12 14.27 -26.68
CA LEU A 298 12.15 13.77 -25.78
C LEU A 298 13.28 14.80 -25.78
N LEU A 299 13.65 15.26 -24.60
CA LEU A 299 14.76 16.20 -24.43
C LEU A 299 16.04 15.40 -24.24
N GLU A 300 16.89 15.37 -25.27
CA GLU A 300 18.23 14.81 -25.17
C GLU A 300 19.15 15.75 -24.36
N PRO A 301 20.17 15.22 -23.68
CA PRO A 301 21.02 16.04 -22.81
C PRO A 301 21.86 17.06 -23.59
N GLU A 302 22.24 16.77 -24.83
CA GLU A 302 22.97 17.71 -25.71
C GLU A 302 22.08 18.89 -26.12
N ASP A 303 20.82 18.61 -26.48
CA ASP A 303 19.83 19.64 -26.81
C ASP A 303 19.50 20.53 -25.60
N ALA A 304 19.41 19.93 -24.40
CA ALA A 304 19.19 20.68 -23.16
C ALA A 304 20.31 21.72 -22.93
N ILE A 305 21.57 21.35 -23.15
CA ILE A 305 22.72 22.27 -23.02
C ILE A 305 22.61 23.40 -24.05
N ALA A 306 22.33 23.09 -25.32
CA ALA A 306 22.17 24.09 -26.36
C ALA A 306 21.04 25.09 -26.04
N LEU A 307 19.93 24.60 -25.49
CA LEU A 307 18.81 25.44 -25.06
C LEU A 307 19.16 26.32 -23.84
N PHE A 308 19.92 25.81 -22.87
CA PHE A 308 20.41 26.61 -21.75
C PHE A 308 21.35 27.74 -22.21
N VAL A 309 22.26 27.44 -23.14
CA VAL A 309 23.16 28.45 -23.73
C VAL A 309 22.36 29.50 -24.49
N LYS A 310 21.35 29.11 -25.26
CA LYS A 310 20.45 30.03 -25.98
C LYS A 310 19.71 30.99 -25.04
N LEU A 311 19.39 30.55 -23.82
CA LEU A 311 18.75 31.37 -22.78
C LEU A 311 19.75 32.18 -21.94
N GLY A 312 21.07 32.04 -22.17
CA GLY A 312 22.11 32.71 -21.38
C GLY A 312 22.34 32.10 -19.98
N MET A 313 21.82 30.90 -19.71
CA MET A 313 21.95 30.20 -18.43
C MET A 313 23.21 29.31 -18.38
N TYR A 314 24.38 29.94 -18.43
CA TYR A 314 25.67 29.21 -18.49
C TYR A 314 25.96 28.37 -17.24
N ASP A 315 25.62 28.85 -16.05
CA ASP A 315 25.84 28.09 -14.80
C ASP A 315 25.05 26.78 -14.78
N ALA A 316 23.79 26.84 -15.22
CA ALA A 316 22.94 25.66 -15.35
C ALA A 316 23.51 24.69 -16.39
N ALA A 317 23.94 25.19 -17.56
CA ALA A 317 24.55 24.39 -18.61
C ALA A 317 25.83 23.67 -18.14
N ILE A 318 26.72 24.36 -17.42
CA ILE A 318 27.96 23.76 -16.88
C ILE A 318 27.64 22.70 -15.83
N SER A 319 26.71 22.98 -14.92
CA SER A 319 26.29 22.00 -13.90
C SER A 319 25.67 20.74 -14.52
N PHE A 320 24.85 20.92 -15.56
CA PHE A 320 24.21 19.85 -16.30
C PHE A 320 25.25 19.01 -17.06
N ALA A 321 26.17 19.64 -17.79
CA ALA A 321 27.25 18.95 -18.51
C ALA A 321 28.10 18.08 -17.57
N ARG A 322 28.38 18.54 -16.34
CA ARG A 322 29.11 17.76 -15.33
C ARG A 322 28.35 16.51 -14.88
N VAL A 323 27.03 16.58 -14.70
CA VAL A 323 26.20 15.43 -14.27
C VAL A 323 26.13 14.35 -15.35
N PHE A 324 26.12 14.75 -16.62
CA PHE A 324 26.11 13.84 -17.77
C PHE A 324 27.50 13.48 -18.30
N ALA A 325 28.57 14.03 -17.70
CA ALA A 325 29.95 13.88 -18.16
C ALA A 325 30.15 14.21 -19.66
N LEU A 326 29.43 15.24 -20.15
CA LEU A 326 29.51 15.72 -21.53
C LEU A 326 30.66 16.71 -21.72
N LYS A 327 31.16 16.82 -22.96
CA LYS A 327 32.20 17.78 -23.32
C LYS A 327 31.66 19.21 -23.21
N LEU A 328 32.48 20.11 -22.68
CA LEU A 328 32.12 21.52 -22.46
C LEU A 328 32.31 22.39 -23.73
N ASP A 329 32.79 21.80 -24.83
CA ASP A 329 33.12 22.50 -26.08
C ASP A 329 31.92 23.25 -26.70
N THR A 330 30.68 22.85 -26.37
CA THR A 330 29.46 23.50 -26.85
C THR A 330 29.06 24.74 -26.04
N ILE A 331 29.70 24.97 -24.88
CA ILE A 331 29.38 26.07 -23.95
C ILE A 331 30.36 27.25 -24.12
N PHE A 332 31.60 26.98 -24.54
CA PHE A 332 32.69 27.96 -24.68
C PHE A 332 32.95 28.34 -26.14
#